data_AF-A0A9X2L6B9-F1
#
_entry.id   AF-A0A9X2L6B9-F1
#
_cell.length_a   1.000
_cell.length_b   1.000
_cell.length_c   1.000
_cell.angle_alpha   90.00
_cell.angle_beta   90.00
_cell.angle_gamma   90.00
#
_symmetry.space_group_name_H-M   'P 1'
#
loop_
_entity.id
_entity.type
_entity.pdbx_description
1 polymer ?
#
loop_
_entity_poly.entity_id
_entity_poly.type
_entity_poly.pdbx_seq_one_letter_code
_entity_poly.pdbx_strand_id
1 'polypeptide(L)'
;MSFKEKSIWVMLLAMLITVATYGLDRVDSGLAQGSVTGIAAAVIGFVVLAAIGHGVVAATSRGDGDRTDERDREVDRKTDMIGDGALSAVVIGILAYGMIQGDWLLAHIAFFGLFGAAMLKMVSMVVLYRMAS
;
A
#
# COMPACT_ATOMS: atom_id res chain seq x y z
N MET A 1 12.26 -8.87 -15.24
CA MET A 1 11.09 -8.27 -14.57
C MET A 1 10.68 -7.04 -15.35
N SER A 2 9.43 -6.99 -15.80
CA SER A 2 8.87 -5.82 -16.48
C SER A 2 8.87 -4.60 -15.54
N PHE A 3 8.77 -3.39 -16.10
CA PHE A 3 8.57 -2.17 -15.30
C PHE A 3 7.46 -2.32 -14.24
N LYS A 4 6.34 -2.95 -14.61
CA LYS A 4 5.21 -3.20 -13.70
C LYS A 4 5.58 -4.13 -12.55
N GLU A 5 6.27 -5.23 -12.84
CA GLU A 5 6.68 -6.18 -11.79
C GLU A 5 7.64 -5.54 -10.80
N LYS A 6 8.65 -4.77 -11.28
CA LYS A 6 9.56 -4.01 -10.41
C LYS A 6 8.80 -3.00 -9.52
N SER A 7 7.82 -2.31 -10.10
CA SER A 7 6.97 -1.34 -9.40
C SER A 7 6.17 -2.00 -8.27
N ILE A 8 5.64 -3.20 -8.48
CA ILE A 8 4.90 -3.95 -7.45
C ILE A 8 5.84 -4.34 -6.30
N TRP A 9 7.04 -4.82 -6.61
CA TRP A 9 8.03 -5.17 -5.59
C TRP A 9 8.47 -3.98 -4.73
N VAL A 10 8.67 -2.81 -5.35
CA VAL A 10 8.97 -1.57 -4.63
C VAL A 10 7.86 -1.22 -3.65
N MET A 11 6.60 -1.27 -4.10
CA MET A 11 5.46 -0.96 -3.25
C MET A 11 5.33 -1.95 -2.09
N LEU A 12 5.47 -3.26 -2.36
CA LEU A 12 5.48 -4.28 -1.33
C LEU A 12 6.56 -4.04 -0.27
N LEU A 13 7.77 -3.71 -0.69
CA LEU A 13 8.87 -3.44 0.23
C LEU A 13 8.61 -2.18 1.07
N ALA A 14 8.13 -1.09 0.46
CA ALA A 14 7.79 0.14 1.17
C ALA A 14 6.67 -0.10 2.21
N MET A 15 5.63 -0.86 1.85
CA MET A 15 4.55 -1.23 2.77
C MET A 15 5.06 -2.11 3.90
N LEU A 16 5.89 -3.12 3.60
CA LEU A 16 6.48 -4.00 4.60
C LEU A 16 7.33 -3.22 5.60
N ILE A 17 8.20 -2.33 5.13
CA ILE A 17 9.02 -1.47 5.99
C ILE A 17 8.13 -0.59 6.87
N THR A 18 7.08 0.00 6.30
CA THR A 18 6.16 0.87 7.05
C THR A 18 5.44 0.11 8.16
N VAL A 19 4.83 -1.02 7.82
CA VAL A 19 4.09 -1.85 8.79
C VAL A 19 5.03 -2.43 9.84
N ALA A 20 6.22 -2.87 9.46
CA ALA A 20 7.20 -3.41 10.39
C ALA A 20 7.69 -2.34 11.37
N THR A 21 8.12 -1.17 10.88
CA THR A 21 8.63 -0.11 11.74
C THR A 21 7.55 0.47 12.66
N TYR A 22 6.35 0.71 12.14
CA TYR A 22 5.21 1.16 12.95
C TYR A 22 4.75 0.09 13.95
N GLY A 23 4.67 -1.17 13.51
CA GLY A 23 4.21 -2.30 14.32
C GLY A 23 5.17 -2.67 15.44
N LEU A 24 6.49 -2.65 15.20
CA LEU A 24 7.50 -2.92 16.22
C LEU A 24 7.39 -1.94 17.40
N ASP A 25 7.18 -0.66 17.11
CA ASP A 25 6.94 0.38 18.12
C ASP A 25 5.66 0.13 18.94
N ARG A 26 4.68 -0.60 18.38
CA ARG A 26 3.46 -1.02 19.09
C ARG A 26 3.60 -2.30 19.90
N VAL A 27 4.61 -3.14 19.63
CA VAL A 27 4.86 -4.35 20.42
C VAL A 27 5.18 -3.97 21.86
N ASP A 28 6.01 -2.94 22.04
CA ASP A 28 6.42 -2.48 23.37
C ASP A 28 5.39 -1.54 24.02
N SER A 29 4.75 -0.66 23.24
CA SER A 29 3.78 0.32 23.78
C SER A 29 2.36 -0.24 23.98
N GLY A 30 2.03 -1.35 23.31
CA GLY A 30 0.69 -1.92 23.23
C GLY A 30 -0.22 -1.22 22.20
N LEU A 31 -1.18 -1.97 21.66
CA LEU A 31 -2.11 -1.52 20.61
C LEU A 31 -3.26 -0.62 21.11
N ALA A 32 -3.48 -0.55 22.43
CA ALA A 32 -4.49 0.33 23.03
C ALA A 32 -3.99 1.78 23.17
N GLN A 33 -2.71 2.04 22.91
CA GLN A 33 -2.08 3.35 22.96
C GLN A 33 -1.66 3.78 21.56
N GLY A 34 -1.90 5.02 21.20
CA GLY A 34 -1.52 5.55 19.90
C GLY A 34 -1.41 7.07 19.90
N SER A 35 -0.92 7.60 18.78
CA SER A 35 -0.84 9.03 18.56
C SER A 35 -1.10 9.34 17.09
N VAL A 36 -1.77 10.47 16.86
CA VAL A 36 -1.98 11.00 15.50
C VAL A 36 -0.64 11.21 14.80
N THR A 37 0.36 11.71 15.52
CA THR A 37 1.70 11.94 15.00
C THR A 37 2.39 10.65 14.59
N GLY A 38 2.21 9.55 15.32
CA GLY A 38 2.75 8.24 14.97
C GLY A 38 2.18 7.70 13.65
N ILE A 39 0.85 7.70 13.51
CA ILE A 39 0.19 7.27 12.26
C ILE A 39 0.58 8.20 11.10
N ALA A 40 0.58 9.51 11.31
CA ALA A 40 0.97 10.48 10.29
C ALA A 40 2.42 10.27 9.84
N ALA A 41 3.34 10.05 10.78
CA ALA A 41 4.74 9.76 10.47
C ALA A 41 4.89 8.47 9.66
N ALA A 42 4.14 7.40 9.98
CA ALA A 42 4.16 6.16 9.21
C ALA A 42 3.64 6.37 7.78
N VAL A 43 2.54 7.10 7.60
CA VAL A 43 1.99 7.41 6.26
C VAL A 43 2.96 8.27 5.45
N ILE A 44 3.53 9.32 6.04
CA ILE A 44 4.51 10.18 5.36
C ILE A 44 5.75 9.38 4.99
N GLY A 45 6.26 8.56 5.92
CA GLY A 45 7.40 7.68 5.68
C GLY A 45 7.14 6.70 4.53
N PHE A 46 5.95 6.09 4.48
CA PHE A 46 5.52 5.26 3.37
C PHE A 46 5.53 6.00 2.03
N VAL A 47 4.93 7.18 1.97
CA VAL A 47 4.88 8.00 0.74
C VAL A 47 6.29 8.35 0.26
N VAL A 48 7.19 8.72 1.16
CA VAL A 48 8.59 9.02 0.83
C VAL A 48 9.31 7.77 0.30
N LEU A 49 9.18 6.62 0.97
CA LEU A 49 9.78 5.36 0.53
C LEU A 49 9.27 4.94 -0.86
N ALA A 50 7.96 5.02 -1.08
CA ALA A 50 7.34 4.70 -2.36
C ALA A 50 7.83 5.64 -3.48
N ALA A 51 7.90 6.95 -3.22
CA ALA A 51 8.40 7.93 -4.18
C ALA A 51 9.86 7.68 -4.56
N ILE A 52 10.73 7.43 -3.58
CA ILE A 52 12.14 7.09 -3.81
C ILE A 52 12.25 5.80 -4.64
N GLY A 53 11.52 4.75 -4.23
CA GLY A 53 11.55 3.47 -4.92
C GLY A 53 11.09 3.56 -6.37
N HIS A 54 10.01 4.30 -6.65
CA HIS A 54 9.57 4.54 -8.03
C HIS A 54 10.59 5.35 -8.84
N GLY A 55 11.25 6.35 -8.23
CA GLY A 55 12.33 7.08 -8.86
C GLY A 55 13.48 6.17 -9.30
N VAL A 56 13.88 5.21 -8.45
CA VAL A 56 14.90 4.20 -8.78
C VAL A 56 14.44 3.28 -9.90
N VAL A 57 13.19 2.81 -9.88
CA VAL A 57 12.64 1.94 -10.94
C VAL A 57 12.58 2.67 -12.28
N ALA A 58 12.17 3.94 -12.29
CA ALA A 58 12.13 4.78 -13.48
C ALA A 58 13.54 5.02 -14.06
N ALA A 59 14.52 5.33 -13.22
CA ALA A 59 15.91 5.55 -13.67
C ALA A 59 16.56 4.28 -14.26
N THR A 60 16.15 3.09 -13.79
CA THR A 60 16.74 1.80 -14.18
C THR A 60 15.97 1.05 -15.27
N SER A 61 14.83 1.57 -15.71
CA SER A 61 14.00 0.90 -16.73
C SER A 61 14.01 1.70 -18.03
N ARG A 62 14.78 1.25 -19.02
CA ARG A 62 14.80 1.79 -20.40
C ARG A 62 14.05 0.82 -21.32
N GLY A 63 12.97 1.28 -21.99
CA GLY A 63 12.49 0.66 -23.23
C GLY A 63 11.36 -0.38 -23.18
N ASP A 64 10.60 -0.53 -22.10
CA ASP A 64 9.47 -1.46 -22.07
C ASP A 64 8.21 -0.84 -22.71
N GLY A 65 8.10 -0.93 -24.03
CA GLY A 65 6.89 -0.58 -24.78
C GLY A 65 6.24 -1.84 -25.35
N ASP A 66 5.21 -2.38 -24.70
CA ASP A 66 4.43 -3.47 -25.26
C ASP A 66 2.97 -3.07 -25.50
N ARG A 67 2.60 -3.09 -26.79
CA ARG A 67 1.33 -2.66 -27.37
C ARG A 67 0.44 -3.89 -27.52
N THR A 68 -0.54 -4.05 -26.64
CA THR A 68 -1.80 -4.77 -26.97
C THR A 68 -2.89 -4.54 -25.92
N ASP A 69 -4.11 -4.43 -26.44
CA ASP A 69 -5.42 -4.13 -25.84
C ASP A 69 -5.49 -3.04 -24.77
N GLU A 70 -5.61 -1.79 -25.22
CA GLU A 70 -5.69 -0.62 -24.35
C GLU A 70 -7.06 -0.51 -23.64
N ARG A 71 -8.14 -0.98 -24.27
CA ARG A 71 -9.50 -0.80 -23.75
C ARG A 71 -9.72 -1.66 -22.52
N ASP A 72 -9.45 -2.96 -22.62
CA ASP A 72 -9.71 -3.88 -21.51
C ASP A 72 -8.77 -3.55 -20.33
N ARG A 73 -7.52 -3.16 -20.61
CA ARG A 73 -6.61 -2.62 -19.59
C ARG A 73 -7.09 -1.32 -18.95
N GLU A 74 -7.75 -0.44 -19.70
CA GLU A 74 -8.29 0.80 -19.15
C GLU A 74 -9.53 0.53 -18.28
N VAL A 75 -10.40 -0.39 -18.69
CA VAL A 75 -11.56 -0.83 -17.90
C VAL A 75 -11.11 -1.48 -16.60
N ASP A 76 -10.14 -2.40 -16.64
CA ASP A 76 -9.58 -3.04 -15.44
C ASP A 76 -8.97 -2.02 -14.50
N ARG A 77 -8.14 -1.10 -15.01
CA ARG A 77 -7.53 -0.03 -14.20
C ARG A 77 -8.57 0.88 -13.55
N LYS A 78 -9.61 1.28 -14.29
CA LYS A 78 -10.68 2.14 -13.75
C LYS A 78 -11.52 1.41 -12.71
N THR A 79 -11.83 0.14 -12.94
CA THR A 79 -12.63 -0.67 -12.03
C THR A 79 -11.87 -0.92 -10.73
N ASP A 80 -10.59 -1.28 -10.82
CA ASP A 80 -9.70 -1.38 -9.66
C ASP A 80 -9.61 -0.06 -8.89
N MET A 81 -9.43 1.07 -9.59
CA MET A 81 -9.31 2.37 -8.94
C MET A 81 -10.60 2.78 -8.19
N ILE A 82 -11.78 2.49 -8.76
CA ILE A 82 -13.07 2.80 -8.13
C ILE A 82 -13.31 1.87 -6.94
N GLY A 83 -13.12 0.56 -7.12
CA GLY A 83 -13.37 -0.44 -6.08
C GLY A 83 -12.41 -0.29 -4.89
N ASP A 84 -11.10 -0.28 -5.15
CA ASP A 84 -10.08 -0.09 -4.12
C ASP A 84 -10.19 1.30 -3.50
N GLY A 85 -10.47 2.32 -4.30
CA GLY A 85 -10.62 3.69 -3.83
C GLY A 85 -11.78 3.85 -2.86
N ALA A 86 -12.95 3.29 -3.19
CA ALA A 86 -14.12 3.31 -2.33
C ALA A 86 -13.88 2.56 -1.02
N LEU A 87 -13.31 1.35 -1.07
CA LEU A 87 -12.99 0.58 0.13
C LEU A 87 -11.95 1.31 1.00
N SER A 88 -10.90 1.83 0.38
CA SER A 88 -9.86 2.60 1.09
C SER A 88 -10.44 3.84 1.77
N ALA A 89 -11.35 4.55 1.11
CA ALA A 89 -12.02 5.72 1.70
C ALA A 89 -12.83 5.34 2.96
N VAL A 90 -13.57 4.23 2.92
CA VAL A 90 -14.31 3.73 4.09
C VAL A 90 -13.35 3.36 5.23
N VAL A 91 -12.28 2.63 4.94
CA VAL A 91 -11.30 2.22 5.96
C VAL A 91 -10.57 3.43 6.55
N ILE A 92 -10.23 4.43 5.73
CA ILE A 92 -9.68 5.71 6.20
C ILE A 92 -10.68 6.43 7.10
N GLY A 93 -11.98 6.40 6.78
CA GLY A 93 -13.04 6.93 7.63
C GLY A 93 -13.10 6.25 8.99
N ILE A 94 -13.00 4.91 9.03
CA ILE A 94 -12.94 4.13 10.28
C ILE A 94 -11.68 4.48 11.09
N LEU A 95 -10.53 4.58 10.42
CA LEU A 95 -9.27 4.99 11.05
C LEU A 95 -9.40 6.38 11.69
N ALA A 96 -9.90 7.35 10.93
CA ALA A 96 -10.10 8.72 11.42
C ALA A 96 -11.10 8.76 12.59
N TYR A 97 -12.19 8.01 12.50
CA TYR A 97 -13.17 7.90 13.58
C TYR A 97 -12.53 7.33 14.85
N GLY A 98 -11.79 6.23 14.76
CA GLY A 98 -11.08 5.63 15.90
C GLY A 98 -10.12 6.63 16.56
N MET A 99 -9.35 7.36 15.75
CA MET A 99 -8.43 8.40 16.25
C MET A 99 -9.17 9.54 16.97
N ILE A 100 -10.31 10.00 16.45
CA ILE A 100 -11.12 11.07 17.05
C ILE A 100 -11.73 10.63 18.38
N GLN A 101 -12.19 9.38 18.46
CA GLN A 101 -12.77 8.81 19.69
C GLN A 101 -11.72 8.38 20.72
N GLY A 102 -10.43 8.36 20.36
CA GLY A 102 -9.37 7.79 21.18
C GLY A 102 -9.40 6.25 21.25
N ASP A 103 -10.18 5.60 20.39
CA ASP A 103 -10.15 4.14 20.20
C ASP A 103 -8.97 3.78 19.30
N TRP A 104 -7.79 3.75 19.90
CA TRP A 104 -6.54 3.45 19.21
C TRP A 104 -6.48 2.01 18.71
N LEU A 105 -7.16 1.07 19.38
CA LEU A 105 -7.21 -0.30 18.91
C LEU A 105 -7.92 -0.38 17.56
N LEU A 106 -9.09 0.27 17.44
CA LEU A 106 -9.81 0.37 16.17
C LEU A 106 -8.98 1.07 15.10
N ALA A 107 -8.32 2.18 15.45
CA ALA A 107 -7.45 2.91 14.52
C ALA A 107 -6.29 2.04 13.99
N HIS A 108 -5.63 1.26 14.86
CA HIS A 108 -4.57 0.34 14.47
C HIS A 108 -5.08 -0.81 13.61
N ILE A 109 -6.23 -1.39 13.95
CA ILE A 109 -6.85 -2.44 13.13
C ILE A 109 -7.16 -1.91 11.73
N ALA A 110 -7.73 -0.71 11.63
CA ALA A 110 -8.00 -0.08 10.33
C ALA A 110 -6.70 0.21 9.55
N PHE A 111 -5.66 0.72 10.23
CA PHE A 111 -4.35 0.99 9.62
C PHE A 111 -3.71 -0.29 9.07
N PHE A 112 -3.54 -1.32 9.91
CA PHE A 112 -2.94 -2.58 9.49
C PHE A 112 -3.82 -3.34 8.49
N GLY A 113 -5.14 -3.23 8.60
CA GLY A 113 -6.07 -3.80 7.63
C GLY A 113 -5.92 -3.18 6.24
N LEU A 114 -5.77 -1.84 6.16
CA LEU A 114 -5.55 -1.14 4.90
C LEU A 114 -4.26 -1.60 4.22
N PHE A 115 -3.14 -1.59 4.96
CA PHE A 115 -1.85 -2.05 4.42
C PHE A 115 -1.87 -3.56 4.11
N GLY A 116 -2.45 -4.38 4.98
CA GLY A 116 -2.53 -5.83 4.80
C GLY A 116 -3.33 -6.23 3.56
N ALA A 117 -4.49 -5.59 3.32
CA ALA A 117 -5.29 -5.83 2.13
C ALA A 117 -4.55 -5.44 0.84
N ALA A 118 -3.91 -4.26 0.82
CA ALA A 118 -3.14 -3.82 -0.34
C ALA A 118 -1.88 -4.69 -0.57
N MET A 119 -1.21 -5.16 0.48
CA MET A 119 -0.11 -6.12 0.37
C MET A 119 -0.58 -7.46 -0.22
N LEU A 120 -1.72 -7.99 0.24
CA LEU A 120 -2.28 -9.23 -0.29
C LEU A 120 -2.61 -9.11 -1.78
N LYS A 121 -3.21 -7.98 -2.20
CA LYS A 121 -3.43 -7.67 -3.62
C LYS A 121 -2.12 -7.69 -4.39
N MET A 122 -1.10 -6.97 -3.93
CA MET A 122 0.21 -6.89 -4.61
C MET A 122 0.93 -8.24 -4.69
N VAL A 123 0.92 -9.04 -3.61
CA VAL A 123 1.47 -10.41 -3.63
C VAL A 123 0.73 -11.26 -4.67
N SER A 124 -0.60 -11.18 -4.70
CA SER A 124 -1.41 -11.90 -5.69
C SER A 124 -1.02 -11.50 -7.11
N MET A 125 -0.81 -10.20 -7.38
CA MET A 125 -0.34 -9.73 -8.68
C MET A 125 1.03 -10.30 -9.05
N VAL A 126 2.00 -10.34 -8.11
CA VAL A 126 3.32 -10.96 -8.35
C VAL A 126 3.18 -12.44 -8.72
N VAL A 127 2.38 -13.19 -7.97
CA VAL A 127 2.15 -14.63 -8.23
C VAL A 127 1.55 -14.82 -9.61
N LEU A 128 0.50 -14.06 -9.95
CA LEU A 128 -0.16 -14.14 -11.26
C LEU A 128 0.79 -13.75 -12.41
N TYR A 129 1.62 -12.71 -12.23
CA TYR A 129 2.63 -12.33 -13.23
C TYR A 129 3.63 -13.46 -13.51
N ARG A 130 4.03 -14.20 -12.47
CA ARG A 130 4.97 -15.33 -12.60
C ARG A 130 4.33 -16.59 -13.17
N MET A 131 3.03 -16.78 -12.97
CA MET A 131 2.30 -17.92 -13.54
C MET A 131 2.00 -17.73 -15.03
N ALA A 132 1.86 -16.47 -15.47
CA ALA A 132 1.54 -16.13 -16.85
C ALA A 132 2.79 -15.94 -17.75
N SER A 133 4.00 -15.95 -17.17
CA SER A 133 5.29 -15.85 -17.86
C SER A 133 5.92 -17.22 -18.09
#